data_AF-A0A1N6BAC2-F1
#
_entry.id   AF-A0A1N6BAC2-F1
#
_cell.length_a   1.000
_cell.length_b   1.000
_cell.length_c   1.000
_cell.angle_alpha   90.00
_cell.angle_beta   90.00
_cell.angle_gamma   90.00
#
_symmetry.space_group_name_H-M   'P 1'
#
loop_
_entity.id
_entity.type
_entity.pdbx_description
1 polymer ?
#
loop_
_entity_poly.entity_id
_entity_poly.type
_entity_poly.pdbx_seq_one_letter_code
_entity_poly.pdbx_strand_id
1 'polypeptide(L)'
;MAVPDRAVLPAEESGEADPAARLFAKWGLVVRAGTIVDLRVAPGWEDDARIGWGAPAAPAASVRVRACAPNVGQRQWLAFVGGTWVARATCVPLMVRSSGRQDRVNLGIGLACGGTTAP
;
A
#
# COMPACT_ATOMS: atom_id res chain seq x y z
N MET A 1 25.23 -7.32 8.57
CA MET A 1 23.88 -7.09 8.02
C MET A 1 23.97 -7.18 6.51
N ALA A 2 23.31 -8.17 5.90
CA ALA A 2 23.17 -8.21 4.45
C ALA A 2 22.10 -7.20 4.03
N VAL A 3 22.42 -6.33 3.08
CA VAL A 3 21.41 -5.45 2.45
C VAL A 3 20.56 -6.34 1.54
N PRO A 4 19.22 -6.33 1.64
CA PRO A 4 18.38 -7.07 0.72
C PRO A 4 18.70 -6.66 -0.72
N ASP A 5 18.95 -7.65 -1.58
CA ASP A 5 19.15 -7.47 -3.02
C ASP A 5 17.84 -7.13 -3.76
N ARG A 6 16.70 -7.19 -3.05
CA ARG A 6 15.36 -6.87 -3.55
C ARG A 6 14.61 -6.00 -2.55
N ALA A 7 13.79 -5.09 -3.09
CA ALA A 7 12.98 -4.19 -2.29
C ALA A 7 11.97 -4.97 -1.42
N VAL A 8 12.06 -4.78 -0.10
CA VAL A 8 11.15 -5.34 0.90
C VAL A 8 10.84 -4.27 1.93
N LEU A 9 9.56 -4.12 2.25
CA LEU A 9 9.10 -3.26 3.33
C LEU A 9 9.14 -4.07 4.64
N PRO A 10 9.76 -3.57 5.70
CA PRO A 10 9.71 -4.22 7.01
C PRO A 10 8.26 -4.26 7.50
N ALA A 11 7.88 -5.38 8.09
CA ALA A 11 6.55 -5.61 8.63
C ALA A 11 6.65 -6.03 10.10
N GLU A 12 5.76 -5.51 10.93
CA GLU A 12 5.70 -5.75 12.37
C GLU A 12 4.28 -6.15 12.77
N GLU A 13 4.09 -6.73 13.96
CA GLU A 13 2.74 -7.02 14.48
C GLU A 13 1.93 -5.71 14.59
N SER A 14 0.73 -5.70 14.04
CA SER A 14 -0.11 -4.50 13.96
C SER A 14 -0.91 -4.23 15.23
N GLY A 15 -1.21 -5.29 16.00
CA GLY A 15 -2.15 -5.25 17.12
C GLY A 15 -3.63 -5.27 16.71
N GLU A 16 -3.94 -5.42 15.41
CA GLU A 16 -5.32 -5.53 14.91
C GLU A 16 -5.96 -6.87 15.30
N ALA A 17 -7.27 -6.84 15.53
CA ALA A 17 -8.05 -8.05 15.82
C ALA A 17 -8.34 -8.90 14.57
N ASP A 18 -8.37 -8.29 13.38
CA ASP A 18 -8.56 -8.99 12.10
C ASP A 18 -7.31 -9.84 11.78
N PRO A 19 -7.43 -11.18 11.66
CA PRO A 19 -6.30 -12.04 11.29
C PRO A 19 -5.67 -11.68 9.94
N ALA A 20 -6.45 -11.13 9.00
CA ALA A 20 -5.95 -10.64 7.71
C ALA A 20 -5.08 -9.39 7.85
N ALA A 21 -5.14 -8.73 9.01
CA ALA A 21 -4.40 -7.51 9.32
C ALA A 21 -3.28 -7.72 10.35
N ARG A 22 -2.83 -8.96 10.59
CA ARG A 22 -1.87 -9.30 11.64
C ARG A 22 -0.56 -8.51 11.59
N LEU A 23 0.08 -8.42 10.43
CA LEU A 23 1.32 -7.68 10.22
C LEU A 23 1.04 -6.36 9.51
N PHE A 24 1.76 -5.30 9.84
CA PHE A 24 1.68 -3.99 9.18
C PHE A 24 3.04 -3.55 8.67
N ALA A 25 3.09 -3.06 7.43
CA ALA A 25 4.22 -2.38 6.86
C ALA A 25 3.86 -0.94 6.47
N LYS A 26 4.62 0.01 7.01
CA LYS A 26 4.41 1.44 6.80
C LYS A 26 5.07 1.92 5.51
N TRP A 27 4.34 2.66 4.69
CA TRP A 27 4.89 3.32 3.50
C TRP A 27 4.06 4.53 3.06
N GLY A 28 4.62 5.37 2.19
CA GLY A 28 4.03 6.63 1.76
C GLY A 28 3.61 6.64 0.29
N LEU A 29 2.48 7.28 0.00
CA LEU A 29 2.08 7.64 -1.36
C LEU A 29 2.46 9.09 -1.64
N VAL A 30 3.09 9.33 -2.78
CA VAL A 30 3.34 10.70 -3.27
C VAL A 30 2.46 10.93 -4.49
N VAL A 31 1.51 11.86 -4.36
CA VAL A 31 0.44 12.09 -5.35
C VAL A 31 0.51 13.52 -5.85
N ARG A 32 0.38 13.70 -7.17
CA ARG A 32 0.34 15.03 -7.79
C ARG A 32 -0.90 15.78 -7.31
N ALA A 33 -0.76 17.04 -6.97
CA ALA A 33 -1.86 17.89 -6.54
C ALA A 33 -2.99 17.92 -7.59
N GLY A 34 -4.25 17.94 -7.13
CA GLY A 34 -5.44 17.86 -7.98
C GLY A 34 -5.75 16.46 -8.55
N THR A 35 -4.97 15.44 -8.18
CA THR A 35 -5.16 14.07 -8.68
C THR A 35 -5.89 13.18 -7.68
N ILE A 36 -6.74 12.30 -8.19
CA ILE A 36 -7.35 11.21 -7.42
C ILE A 36 -6.60 9.92 -7.76
N VAL A 37 -6.28 9.15 -6.72
CA VAL A 37 -5.68 7.82 -6.86
C VAL A 37 -6.56 6.80 -6.17
N ASP A 38 -6.90 5.76 -6.91
CA ASP A 38 -7.54 4.55 -6.42
C ASP A 38 -6.50 3.49 -6.20
N LEU A 39 -6.45 2.96 -4.99
CA LEU A 39 -5.66 1.78 -4.68
C LEU A 39 -6.60 0.66 -4.29
N ARG A 40 -6.33 -0.54 -4.78
CA ARG A 40 -7.01 -1.77 -4.40
C ARG A 40 -5.99 -2.89 -4.29
N VAL A 41 -6.17 -3.80 -3.35
CA VAL A 41 -5.53 -5.12 -3.46
C VAL A 41 -6.06 -5.82 -4.72
N ALA A 42 -5.22 -6.59 -5.41
CA ALA A 42 -5.68 -7.29 -6.62
C ALA A 42 -6.81 -8.29 -6.28
N PRO A 43 -7.69 -8.62 -7.23
CA PRO A 43 -8.73 -9.63 -7.00
C PRO A 43 -8.14 -10.95 -6.47
N GLY A 44 -8.78 -11.51 -5.45
CA GLY A 44 -8.35 -12.72 -4.75
C GLY A 44 -7.42 -12.47 -3.56
N TRP A 45 -7.12 -11.21 -3.22
CA TRP A 45 -6.31 -10.82 -2.07
C TRP A 45 -7.12 -10.12 -0.97
N GLU A 46 -8.43 -9.97 -1.16
CA GLU A 46 -9.31 -9.28 -0.24
C GLU A 46 -9.40 -9.95 1.14
N ASP A 47 -9.01 -11.22 1.28
CA ASP A 47 -8.96 -11.93 2.57
C ASP A 47 -7.54 -12.01 3.17
N ASP A 48 -6.50 -11.69 2.39
CA ASP A 48 -5.09 -11.83 2.81
C ASP A 48 -4.39 -10.49 3.07
N ALA A 49 -4.95 -9.38 2.54
CA ALA A 49 -4.33 -8.07 2.64
C ALA A 49 -5.35 -6.92 2.82
N ARG A 50 -4.88 -5.86 3.48
CA ARG A 50 -5.58 -4.57 3.62
C ARG A 50 -4.63 -3.43 3.33
N ILE A 51 -5.17 -2.28 2.97
CA ILE A 51 -4.44 -1.03 2.75
C ILE A 51 -5.18 0.14 3.41
N GLY A 52 -4.47 1.23 3.67
CA GLY A 52 -5.02 2.37 4.42
C GLY A 52 -4.07 3.55 4.49
N TRP A 53 -4.61 4.76 4.39
CA TRP A 53 -3.90 6.04 4.55
C TRP A 53 -4.71 6.99 5.42
N GLY A 54 -4.02 7.82 6.20
CA GLY A 54 -4.64 8.77 7.13
C GLY A 54 -4.51 8.35 8.60
N ALA A 55 -5.10 9.13 9.50
CA ALA A 55 -5.07 8.89 10.93
C ALA A 55 -6.45 9.20 11.55
N PRO A 56 -7.15 8.20 12.12
CA PRO A 56 -6.84 6.77 12.02
C PRO A 56 -7.10 6.24 10.59
N ALA A 57 -6.29 5.28 10.14
CA ALA A 57 -6.54 4.56 8.89
C ALA A 57 -7.34 3.29 9.19
N ALA A 58 -8.52 3.14 8.58
CA ALA A 58 -9.28 1.90 8.62
C ALA A 58 -8.72 0.91 7.57
N PRO A 59 -8.30 -0.31 7.94
CA PRO A 59 -7.85 -1.32 6.99
C PRO A 59 -8.97 -1.67 6.00
N ALA A 60 -8.71 -1.57 4.70
CA ALA A 60 -9.68 -1.90 3.66
C ALA A 60 -9.04 -2.58 2.46
N ALA A 61 -9.82 -3.32 1.66
CA ALA A 61 -9.36 -3.86 0.38
C ALA A 61 -9.13 -2.76 -0.69
N SER A 62 -9.75 -1.59 -0.51
CA SER A 62 -9.64 -0.46 -1.43
C SER A 62 -9.65 0.87 -0.70
N VAL A 63 -8.83 1.81 -1.18
CA VAL A 63 -8.75 3.18 -0.66
C VAL A 63 -8.74 4.17 -1.82
N ARG A 64 -9.44 5.29 -1.64
CA ARG A 64 -9.39 6.43 -2.55
C ARG A 64 -8.66 7.59 -1.88
N VAL A 65 -7.52 7.98 -2.43
CA VAL A 65 -6.73 9.13 -1.97
C VAL A 65 -7.05 10.33 -2.86
N ARG A 66 -7.39 11.46 -2.24
CA ARG A 66 -7.68 12.73 -2.93
C ARG A 66 -6.58 13.74 -2.60
N ALA A 67 -5.75 14.07 -3.59
CA ALA A 67 -4.80 15.16 -3.47
C ALA A 67 -5.48 16.48 -3.81
N CYS A 68 -5.68 17.34 -2.82
CA CYS A 68 -6.29 18.67 -3.02
C CYS A 68 -5.59 19.44 -4.14
N ALA A 69 -6.34 20.29 -4.84
CA ALA A 69 -5.76 21.20 -5.81
C ALA A 69 -4.76 22.15 -5.11
N PRO A 70 -3.64 22.51 -5.76
CA PRO A 70 -2.68 23.41 -5.15
C PRO A 70 -3.26 24.82 -5.08
N ASN A 71 -3.12 25.49 -3.94
CA ASN A 71 -3.27 26.95 -3.88
C ASN A 71 -2.05 27.65 -4.53
N VAL A 72 -2.18 28.94 -4.86
CA VAL A 72 -1.09 29.74 -5.42
C VAL A 72 0.16 29.63 -4.52
N GLY A 73 1.28 29.19 -5.10
CA GLY A 73 2.55 29.00 -4.39
C GLY A 73 2.73 27.66 -3.67
N GLN A 74 1.81 26.70 -3.78
CA GLN A 74 1.92 25.40 -3.13
C GLN A 74 2.72 24.35 -3.93
N ARG A 75 3.24 23.35 -3.21
CA ARG A 75 3.96 22.21 -3.78
C ARG A 75 3.06 21.38 -4.69
N GLN A 76 3.62 20.94 -5.81
CA GLN A 76 2.89 20.14 -6.82
C GLN A 76 2.65 18.67 -6.41
N TRP A 77 3.26 18.22 -5.31
CA TRP A 77 3.20 16.84 -4.83
C TRP A 77 2.86 16.82 -3.34
N LEU A 78 1.93 15.95 -2.97
CA LEU A 78 1.47 15.73 -1.60
C LEU A 78 1.86 14.32 -1.16
N ALA A 79 2.38 14.20 0.06
CA ALA A 79 2.74 12.93 0.66
C ALA A 79 1.64 12.48 1.63
N PHE A 80 1.18 11.24 1.47
CA PHE A 80 0.20 10.59 2.33
C PHE A 80 0.87 9.43 3.03
N VAL A 81 0.80 9.42 4.36
CA VAL A 81 1.35 8.33 5.19
C VAL A 81 0.28 7.27 5.40
N GLY A 82 0.67 6.02 5.22
CA GLY A 82 -0.23 4.88 5.37
C GLY A 82 0.55 3.58 5.36
N GLY A 83 -0.07 2.52 4.87
CA GLY A 83 0.60 1.25 4.72
C GLY A 83 -0.29 0.12 4.26
N THR A 84 0.23 -1.08 4.47
CA THR A 84 -0.39 -2.35 4.09
C THR A 84 -0.40 -3.27 5.30
N TRP A 85 -1.54 -3.92 5.55
CA TRP A 85 -1.63 -5.02 6.49
C TRP A 85 -1.73 -6.34 5.75
N VAL A 86 -1.17 -7.41 6.32
CA VAL A 86 -1.20 -8.77 5.78
C VAL A 86 -1.31 -9.81 6.90
N ALA A 87 -1.91 -10.96 6.63
CA ALA A 87 -1.94 -12.07 7.59
C ALA A 87 -0.53 -12.64 7.89
N ARG A 88 0.33 -12.66 6.87
CA ARG A 88 1.69 -13.22 6.89
C ARG A 88 2.59 -12.46 5.91
N ALA A 89 3.89 -12.51 6.13
CA ALA A 89 4.86 -11.90 5.22
C ALA A 89 4.68 -12.47 3.80
N THR A 90 4.53 -11.60 2.80
CA THR A 90 4.12 -11.98 1.45
C THR A 90 4.39 -10.88 0.42
N CYS A 91 4.22 -11.18 -0.86
CA CYS A 91 4.26 -10.22 -1.95
C CYS A 91 2.84 -9.84 -2.37
N VAL A 92 2.41 -8.62 -2.01
CA VAL A 92 1.03 -8.15 -2.24
C VAL A 92 0.92 -7.43 -3.59
N PRO A 93 0.10 -7.92 -4.53
CA PRO A 93 -0.23 -7.19 -5.75
C PRO A 93 -1.26 -6.09 -5.46
N LEU A 94 -0.90 -4.84 -5.73
CA LEU A 94 -1.78 -3.69 -5.71
C LEU A 94 -2.12 -3.23 -7.12
N MET A 95 -3.38 -2.87 -7.32
CA MET A 95 -3.89 -2.19 -8.49
C MET A 95 -3.99 -0.70 -8.17
N VAL A 96 -3.28 0.13 -8.94
CA VAL A 96 -3.27 1.58 -8.80
C VAL A 96 -3.94 2.18 -10.02
N ARG A 97 -5.01 2.94 -9.83
CA ARG A 97 -5.69 3.67 -10.91
C ARG A 97 -5.65 5.16 -10.66
N SER A 98 -5.20 5.91 -11.66
CA SER A 98 -5.14 7.37 -11.61
C SER A 98 -5.23 7.94 -13.02
N SER A 99 -5.97 9.04 -13.19
CA SER A 99 -6.09 9.74 -14.48
C SER A 99 -6.45 8.82 -15.66
N GLY A 100 -7.36 7.86 -15.44
CA GLY A 100 -7.80 6.90 -16.45
C GLY A 100 -6.82 5.77 -16.78
N ARG A 101 -5.63 5.75 -16.17
CA ARG A 101 -4.63 4.70 -16.32
C ARG A 101 -4.65 3.77 -15.12
N GLN A 102 -4.35 2.49 -15.36
CA GLN A 102 -4.27 1.47 -14.33
C GLN A 102 -2.94 0.73 -14.44
N ASP A 103 -2.23 0.65 -13.33
CA ASP A 103 -0.96 -0.07 -13.20
C ASP A 103 -1.05 -1.10 -12.07
N ARG A 104 -0.27 -2.17 -12.19
CA ARG A 104 -0.11 -3.17 -11.13
C ARG A 104 1.27 -3.05 -10.51
N VAL A 105 1.33 -2.99 -9.19
CA VAL A 105 2.56 -2.91 -8.40
C VAL A 105 2.60 -4.09 -7.45
N ASN A 106 3.72 -4.79 -7.38
CA ASN A 106 3.93 -5.87 -6.41
C ASN A 106 4.76 -5.33 -5.25
N LEU A 107 4.20 -5.32 -4.04
CA LEU A 107 4.87 -4.86 -2.83
C LEU A 107 5.33 -6.04 -1.99
N GLY A 108 6.63 -6.13 -1.72
CA GLY A 108 7.18 -7.09 -0.77
C GLY A 108 6.94 -6.63 0.66
N ILE A 109 6.12 -7.35 1.43
CA ILE A 109 5.76 -7.03 2.82
C ILE A 109 6.37 -8.09 3.73
N GLY A 110 7.47 -7.76 4.40
CA GLY A 110 8.28 -8.71 5.19
C GLY A 110 8.98 -9.82 4.37
N LEU A 111 8.62 -9.96 3.09
CA LEU A 111 9.16 -10.91 2.13
C LEU A 111 9.31 -10.21 0.78
N ALA A 112 10.45 -10.37 0.11
CA ALA A 112 10.67 -9.80 -1.22
C ALA A 112 9.81 -10.50 -2.28
N CYS A 113 9.34 -9.74 -3.27
CA CYS A 113 8.70 -10.31 -4.46
C CYS A 113 9.74 -11.05 -5.33
N GLY A 114 9.45 -12.30 -5.74
CA GLY A 114 10.28 -13.05 -6.69
C GLY A 114 11.24 -14.09 -6.10
N GLY A 115 11.10 -14.49 -4.83
CA GLY A 115 11.44 -15.86 -4.44
C GLY A 115 10.20 -16.73 -4.67
N THR A 116 10.28 -17.76 -5.51
CA THR A 116 9.25 -18.83 -5.70
C THR A 116 8.54 -19.18 -4.39
N THR A 117 7.21 -19.34 -4.30
CA THR A 117 6.22 -19.80 -5.30
C THR A 117 4.85 -19.15 -4.99
N ALA A 118 4.06 -18.87 -6.04
CA ALA A 118 2.61 -18.89 -5.93
C ALA A 118 2.14 -20.27 -5.38
N PRO A 119 0.95 -20.41 -4.78
CA PRO A 119 0.48 -21.72 -4.33
C PRO A 119 0.49 -22.78 -5.45
#